data_AF-A0A4R0ZUW8-F1
#
_entry.id   AF-A0A4R0ZUW8-F1
#
_cell.length_a   1.000
_cell.length_b   1.000
_cell.length_c   1.000
_cell.angle_alpha   90.00
_cell.angle_beta   90.00
_cell.angle_gamma   90.00
#
_symmetry.space_group_name_H-M   'P 1'
#
loop_
_entity.id
_entity.type
_entity.pdbx_description
1 polymer ?
#
loop_
_entity_poly.entity_id
_entity_poly.type
_entity_poly.pdbx_seq_one_letter_code
_entity_poly.pdbx_strand_id
1 'polypeptide(L)'
;MVNKNERLKQMVENDRKVNRTALLLTFAILGIAFYFIFTQDITLATFAIIIMATQLPSLYRAWHRMKLLLTFNDDARYQKFVRLEFGIVLANVILLGVFIAIAWAIEGSLVIFAIMLLALFIPFIFLSVWVNRKIELIDPEHVTNHELRTAHRDEAKRQLK
;
A
#
# COMPACT_ATOMS: atom_id res chain seq x y z
N MET A 1 7.37 -26.43 -3.34
CA MET A 1 7.47 -25.13 -2.68
C MET A 1 8.75 -24.45 -3.14
N VAL A 2 8.67 -23.21 -3.61
CA VAL A 2 9.84 -22.43 -4.06
C VAL A 2 10.64 -21.96 -2.84
N ASN A 3 11.97 -21.97 -2.91
CA ASN A 3 12.86 -21.48 -1.85
C ASN A 3 12.75 -19.95 -1.69
N LYS A 4 12.88 -19.43 -0.46
CA LYS A 4 12.83 -17.99 -0.11
C LYS A 4 13.73 -17.11 -0.98
N ASN A 5 14.93 -17.55 -1.32
CA ASN A 5 15.83 -16.76 -2.18
C ASN A 5 15.26 -16.57 -3.60
N GLU A 6 14.64 -17.61 -4.13
CA GLU A 6 14.03 -17.57 -5.46
C GLU A 6 12.71 -16.78 -5.44
N ARG A 7 11.91 -16.90 -4.37
CA ARG A 7 10.75 -16.03 -4.13
C ARG A 7 11.15 -14.56 -4.07
N LEU A 8 12.22 -14.23 -3.33
CA LEU A 8 12.72 -12.86 -3.20
C LEU A 8 13.12 -12.30 -4.57
N LYS A 9 13.85 -13.08 -5.38
CA LYS A 9 14.23 -12.67 -6.74
C LYS A 9 12.98 -12.39 -7.61
N GLN A 10 11.99 -13.28 -7.59
CA GLN A 10 10.74 -13.09 -8.33
C GLN A 10 9.96 -11.87 -7.83
N MET A 11 9.94 -11.60 -6.52
CA MET A 11 9.30 -10.42 -5.93
C MET A 11 10.00 -9.12 -6.33
N VAL A 12 11.33 -9.07 -6.32
CA VAL A 12 12.09 -7.90 -6.76
C VAL A 12 11.85 -7.60 -8.24
N GLU A 13 11.87 -8.62 -9.09
CA GLU A 13 11.61 -8.48 -10.52
C GLU A 13 10.19 -7.97 -10.79
N ASN A 14 9.19 -8.56 -10.13
CA ASN A 14 7.81 -8.10 -10.22
C ASN A 14 7.66 -6.66 -9.71
N ASP A 15 8.27 -6.34 -8.56
CA ASP A 15 8.27 -5.00 -7.99
C ASP A 15 8.84 -3.97 -8.95
N ARG A 16 9.90 -4.29 -9.71
CA ARG A 16 10.48 -3.38 -10.70
C ARG A 16 9.46 -3.01 -11.79
N LYS A 17 8.75 -4.01 -12.32
CA LYS A 17 7.71 -3.81 -13.35
C LYS A 17 6.52 -3.03 -12.79
N VAL A 18 6.04 -3.44 -11.61
CA VAL A 18 4.88 -2.85 -10.94
C VAL A 18 5.18 -1.42 -10.47
N ASN A 19 6.37 -1.15 -9.92
CA ASN A 19 6.79 0.17 -9.48
C ASN A 19 6.87 1.16 -10.65
N ARG A 20 7.31 0.73 -11.83
CA ARG A 20 7.31 1.61 -13.01
C ARG A 20 5.89 2.05 -13.37
N THR A 21 4.94 1.11 -13.43
CA THR A 21 3.52 1.44 -13.69
C THR A 21 2.93 2.30 -12.57
N ALA A 22 3.22 1.96 -11.31
CA ALA A 22 2.76 2.74 -10.17
C ALA A 22 3.31 4.17 -10.18
N LEU A 23 4.58 4.38 -10.56
CA LEU A 23 5.17 5.71 -10.74
C LEU A 23 4.48 6.50 -11.85
N LEU A 24 4.23 5.87 -13.01
CA LEU A 24 3.49 6.52 -14.09
C LEU A 24 2.08 6.94 -13.64
N LEU A 25 1.38 6.07 -12.91
CA LEU A 25 0.09 6.40 -12.30
C LEU A 25 0.21 7.58 -11.33
N THR A 26 1.21 7.57 -10.44
CA THR A 26 1.46 8.67 -9.50
C THR A 26 1.69 9.98 -10.25
N PHE A 27 2.54 10.01 -11.27
CA PHE A 27 2.79 11.22 -12.07
C PHE A 27 1.55 11.69 -12.82
N ALA A 28 0.75 10.77 -13.37
CA ALA A 28 -0.51 11.11 -14.02
C ALA A 28 -1.50 11.76 -13.02
N ILE A 29 -1.68 11.16 -11.84
CA ILE A 29 -2.54 11.70 -10.79
C ILE A 29 -2.06 13.08 -10.33
N LEU A 30 -0.75 13.24 -10.09
CA LEU A 30 -0.17 14.52 -9.68
C LEU A 30 -0.29 15.58 -10.78
N GLY A 31 -0.09 15.21 -12.04
CA GLY A 31 -0.26 16.14 -13.17
C GLY A 31 -1.70 16.61 -13.31
N ILE A 32 -2.67 15.71 -13.18
CA ILE A 32 -4.10 16.06 -13.15
C ILE A 32 -4.41 16.96 -11.96
N ALA A 33 -3.94 16.58 -10.76
CA ALA A 33 -4.14 17.38 -9.55
C ALA A 33 -3.58 18.79 -9.71
N PHE A 34 -2.34 18.91 -10.24
CA PHE A 34 -1.70 20.20 -10.49
C PHE A 34 -2.49 21.05 -11.49
N TYR A 35 -2.96 20.46 -12.60
CA TYR A 35 -3.81 21.16 -13.54
C TYR A 35 -5.06 21.75 -12.87
N PHE A 36 -5.78 20.95 -12.08
CA PHE A 36 -6.97 21.42 -11.36
C PHE A 36 -6.64 22.48 -10.31
N ILE A 37 -5.51 22.34 -9.59
CA ILE A 37 -5.06 23.31 -8.59
C ILE A 37 -4.79 24.69 -9.19
N PHE A 38 -4.23 24.75 -10.41
CA PHE A 38 -3.81 26.00 -11.03
C PHE A 38 -4.85 26.64 -11.96
N THR A 39 -5.83 25.87 -12.44
CA THR A 39 -6.81 26.35 -13.43
C THR A 39 -8.22 26.52 -12.89
N GLN A 40 -8.53 25.94 -11.72
CA GLN A 40 -9.86 25.93 -11.13
C GLN A 40 -9.81 26.36 -9.67
N ASP A 41 -10.90 26.94 -9.19
CA ASP A 41 -11.11 27.08 -7.74
C ASP A 41 -11.29 25.67 -7.17
N ILE A 42 -10.34 25.25 -6.35
CA ILE A 42 -10.35 23.90 -5.77
C ILE A 42 -11.48 23.82 -4.76
N THR A 43 -12.54 23.13 -5.14
CA THR A 43 -13.57 22.72 -4.18
C THR A 43 -13.02 21.64 -3.25
N LEU A 44 -13.56 21.58 -2.03
CA LEU A 44 -13.24 20.50 -1.08
C LEU A 44 -13.49 19.11 -1.67
N ALA A 45 -14.52 18.96 -2.52
CA ALA A 45 -14.82 17.71 -3.22
C ALA A 45 -13.72 17.32 -4.22
N THR A 46 -13.23 18.27 -5.02
CA THR A 46 -12.09 18.04 -5.94
C THR A 46 -10.83 17.65 -5.15
N PHE A 47 -10.58 18.30 -4.02
CA PHE A 47 -9.45 17.97 -3.15
C PHE A 47 -9.56 16.56 -2.54
N ALA A 48 -10.75 16.17 -2.07
CA ALA A 48 -11.04 14.83 -1.59
C ALA A 48 -10.79 13.75 -2.65
N ILE A 49 -11.24 13.98 -3.89
CA ILE A 49 -11.02 13.08 -5.03
C ILE A 49 -9.52 12.93 -5.31
N ILE A 50 -8.76 14.02 -5.29
CA ILE A 50 -7.31 13.98 -5.48
C ILE A 50 -6.65 13.13 -4.39
N ILE A 51 -6.99 13.34 -3.11
CA ILE A 51 -6.46 12.53 -2.00
C ILE A 51 -6.77 11.05 -2.21
N MET A 52 -8.01 10.71 -2.57
CA MET A 52 -8.40 9.32 -2.82
C MET A 52 -7.64 8.72 -4.02
N ALA A 53 -7.47 9.48 -5.10
CA ALA A 53 -6.75 9.05 -6.28
C ALA A 53 -5.28 8.71 -5.96
N THR A 54 -4.62 9.46 -5.07
CA THR A 54 -3.23 9.18 -4.66
C THR A 54 -3.05 7.81 -3.97
N GLN A 55 -4.12 7.16 -3.53
CA GLN A 55 -4.05 5.82 -2.93
C GLN A 55 -3.97 4.70 -4.00
N LEU A 56 -4.37 4.97 -5.25
CA LEU A 56 -4.42 3.97 -6.32
C LEU A 56 -3.07 3.31 -6.61
N PRO A 57 -1.93 4.04 -6.72
CA PRO A 57 -0.62 3.41 -6.92
C PRO A 57 -0.20 2.49 -5.77
N SER A 58 -0.63 2.79 -4.54
CA SER A 58 -0.37 1.94 -3.37
C SER A 58 -1.18 0.66 -3.43
N LEU A 59 -2.49 0.76 -3.70
CA LEU A 59 -3.39 -0.38 -3.89
C LEU A 59 -2.93 -1.29 -5.03
N TYR A 60 -2.53 -0.70 -6.15
CA TYR A 60 -2.03 -1.44 -7.30
C TYR A 60 -0.80 -2.29 -6.93
N ARG A 61 0.17 -1.70 -6.21
CA ARG A 61 1.34 -2.42 -5.70
C ARG A 61 0.96 -3.54 -4.73
N ALA A 62 0.10 -3.25 -3.75
CA ALA A 62 -0.34 -4.23 -2.77
C ALA A 62 -1.10 -5.41 -3.41
N TRP A 63 -1.94 -5.13 -4.41
CA TRP A 63 -2.68 -6.14 -5.17
C TRP A 63 -1.74 -7.08 -5.93
N HIS A 64 -0.79 -6.52 -6.68
CA HIS A 64 0.18 -7.32 -7.43
C HIS A 64 1.07 -8.16 -6.52
N ARG A 65 1.50 -7.60 -5.37
CA ARG A 65 2.24 -8.34 -4.35
C ARG A 65 1.41 -9.50 -3.80
N MET A 66 0.14 -9.27 -3.44
CA MET A 66 -0.76 -10.33 -2.98
C MET A 66 -0.89 -11.44 -4.04
N LYS A 67 -1.15 -11.08 -5.30
CA LYS A 67 -1.28 -12.06 -6.39
C LYS A 67 -0.05 -12.94 -6.55
N LEU A 68 1.15 -12.36 -6.44
CA LEU A 68 2.41 -13.11 -6.52
C LEU A 68 2.66 -13.96 -5.27
N LEU A 69 2.40 -13.43 -4.07
CA LEU A 69 2.55 -14.20 -2.84
C LEU A 69 1.64 -15.44 -2.82
N LEU A 70 0.43 -15.34 -3.37
CA LEU A 70 -0.50 -16.45 -3.49
C LEU A 70 -0.02 -17.56 -4.44
N THR A 71 0.94 -17.30 -5.34
CA THR A 71 1.49 -18.35 -6.23
C THR A 71 2.62 -19.15 -5.56
N PHE A 72 3.15 -18.70 -4.43
CA PHE A 72 4.28 -19.35 -3.78
C PHE A 72 3.86 -20.51 -2.86
N ASN A 73 2.64 -20.47 -2.33
CA ASN A 73 2.17 -21.44 -1.36
C ASN A 73 0.63 -21.62 -1.45
N ASP A 74 0.22 -22.87 -1.62
CA ASP A 74 -1.17 -23.29 -1.78
C ASP A 74 -1.89 -23.56 -0.44
N ASP A 75 -1.20 -23.46 0.70
CA ASP A 75 -1.82 -23.63 2.03
C ASP A 75 -2.94 -22.60 2.25
N ALA A 76 -4.15 -23.08 2.54
CA ALA A 76 -5.33 -22.24 2.69
C ALA A 76 -5.20 -21.21 3.82
N ARG A 77 -4.48 -21.53 4.91
CA ARG A 77 -4.24 -20.59 6.02
C ARG A 77 -3.27 -19.50 5.56
N TYR A 78 -2.19 -19.87 4.88
CA TYR A 78 -1.26 -18.89 4.30
C TYR A 78 -1.99 -17.94 3.34
N GLN A 79 -2.75 -18.49 2.38
CA GLN A 79 -3.50 -17.68 1.43
C GLN A 79 -4.51 -16.75 2.10
N LYS A 80 -5.18 -17.21 3.16
CA LYS A 80 -6.10 -16.38 3.94
C LYS A 80 -5.39 -15.17 4.55
N PHE A 81 -4.21 -15.37 5.16
CA PHE A 81 -3.47 -14.27 5.78
C PHE A 81 -2.85 -13.33 4.75
N VAL A 82 -2.37 -13.83 3.61
CA VAL A 82 -1.89 -12.98 2.49
C VAL A 82 -3.02 -12.10 1.94
N ARG A 83 -4.22 -12.65 1.76
CA ARG A 83 -5.40 -11.86 1.36
C ARG A 83 -5.80 -10.85 2.44
N LEU A 84 -5.64 -11.21 3.72
CA LEU A 84 -5.93 -10.33 4.83
C LEU A 84 -4.91 -9.17 4.91
N GLU A 85 -3.63 -9.40 4.61
CA GLU A 85 -2.62 -8.34 4.47
C GLU A 85 -3.04 -7.31 3.40
N PHE A 86 -3.50 -7.76 2.24
CA PHE A 86 -4.07 -6.87 1.22
C PHE A 86 -5.37 -6.20 1.71
N GLY A 87 -6.24 -6.94 2.39
CA GLY A 87 -7.48 -6.44 2.96
C GLY A 87 -7.28 -5.29 3.94
N ILE A 88 -6.19 -5.31 4.72
CA ILE A 88 -5.78 -4.21 5.61
C ILE A 88 -5.45 -2.94 4.82
N VAL A 89 -4.73 -3.06 3.70
CA VAL A 89 -4.43 -1.92 2.82
C VAL A 89 -5.71 -1.38 2.20
N LEU A 90 -6.59 -2.25 1.71
CA LEU A 90 -7.87 -1.85 1.14
C LEU A 90 -8.78 -1.17 2.17
N ALA A 91 -8.87 -1.73 3.37
CA ALA A 91 -9.65 -1.17 4.46
C ALA A 91 -9.14 0.22 4.86
N ASN A 92 -7.82 0.46 4.89
CA ASN A 92 -7.27 1.81 5.11
C ASN A 92 -7.77 2.83 4.08
N VAL A 93 -7.80 2.46 2.78
CA VAL A 93 -8.27 3.36 1.73
C VAL A 93 -9.77 3.64 1.84
N ILE A 94 -10.58 2.60 2.10
CA ILE A 94 -12.02 2.76 2.30
C ILE A 94 -12.27 3.68 3.51
N LEU A 95 -11.56 3.43 4.60
CA LEU A 95 -11.74 4.15 5.84
C LEU A 95 -11.29 5.61 5.72
N LEU A 96 -10.23 5.89 4.95
CA LEU A 96 -9.87 7.26 4.56
C LEU A 96 -11.01 7.96 3.82
N GLY A 97 -11.68 7.27 2.89
CA GLY A 97 -12.85 7.82 2.18
C GLY A 97 -14.02 8.13 3.12
N VAL A 98 -14.33 7.20 4.03
CA VAL A 98 -15.33 7.42 5.09
C VAL A 98 -14.94 8.62 5.95
N PHE A 99 -13.65 8.74 6.27
CA PHE A 99 -13.13 9.81 7.11
C PHE A 99 -13.28 11.19 6.45
N ILE A 100 -12.95 11.28 5.16
CA ILE A 100 -13.15 12.50 4.37
C ILE A 100 -14.64 12.87 4.33
N ALA A 101 -15.54 11.89 4.17
CA ALA A 101 -16.98 12.13 4.16
C ALA A 101 -17.52 12.62 5.51
N ILE A 102 -17.05 12.04 6.63
CA ILE A 102 -17.43 12.48 7.99
C ILE A 102 -16.91 13.90 8.26
N ALA A 103 -15.66 14.18 7.88
CA ALA A 103 -15.08 15.50 8.06
C ALA A 103 -15.86 16.58 7.31
N TRP A 104 -16.38 16.25 6.13
CA TRP A 104 -17.27 17.12 5.38
C TRP A 104 -18.59 17.38 6.10
N ALA A 105 -19.16 16.37 6.77
CA ALA A 105 -20.45 16.49 7.45
C ALA A 105 -20.40 17.26 8.78
N ILE A 106 -19.27 17.23 9.49
CA ILE A 106 -19.19 17.74 10.87
C ILE A 106 -18.69 19.20 10.94
N GLU A 107 -18.17 19.77 9.84
CA GLU A 107 -17.51 21.10 9.84
C GLU A 107 -16.50 21.24 10.99
N GLY A 108 -15.84 20.12 11.32
CA GLY A 108 -15.01 19.99 12.51
C GLY A 108 -13.68 20.72 12.39
N SER A 109 -13.04 21.01 13.53
CA SER A 109 -11.70 21.61 13.52
C SER A 109 -10.67 20.67 12.88
N LEU A 110 -9.71 21.27 12.18
CA LEU A 110 -8.60 20.55 11.53
C LEU A 110 -7.78 19.72 12.54
N VAL A 111 -7.75 20.14 13.82
CA VAL A 111 -7.10 19.42 14.93
C VAL A 111 -7.84 18.12 15.26
N ILE A 112 -9.17 18.15 15.32
CA ILE A 112 -9.98 16.94 15.55
C ILE A 112 -9.80 15.97 14.38
N PHE A 113 -9.78 16.49 13.15
CA PHE A 113 -9.51 15.69 11.95
C PHE A 113 -8.15 14.99 12.01
N ALA A 114 -7.08 15.70 12.41
CA ALA A 114 -5.75 15.13 12.56
C ALA A 114 -5.66 14.07 13.66
N ILE A 115 -6.28 14.30 14.83
CA ILE A 115 -6.31 13.33 15.94
C ILE A 115 -7.01 12.04 15.50
N MET A 116 -8.15 12.16 14.83
CA MET A 116 -8.89 11.00 14.36
C MET A 116 -8.13 10.23 13.26
N LEU A 117 -7.41 10.92 12.35
CA LEU A 117 -6.51 10.24 11.39
C LEU A 117 -5.43 9.43 12.12
N LEU A 118 -4.79 9.99 13.15
CA LEU A 118 -3.79 9.27 13.93
C LEU A 118 -4.41 8.06 14.64
N ALA A 119 -5.57 8.24 15.28
CA ALA A 119 -6.32 7.16 15.91
C ALA A 119 -6.71 6.06 14.90
N LEU A 120 -6.88 6.42 13.62
CA LEU A 120 -7.12 5.50 12.53
C LEU A 120 -5.89 4.67 12.19
N PHE A 121 -4.75 5.32 11.93
CA PHE A 121 -3.57 4.62 11.41
C PHE A 121 -2.91 3.69 12.43
N ILE A 122 -2.97 4.03 13.72
CA ILE A 122 -2.30 3.27 14.78
C ILE A 122 -2.75 1.80 14.81
N PRO A 123 -4.06 1.47 14.93
CA PRO A 123 -4.54 0.09 14.89
C PRO A 123 -4.11 -0.69 13.64
N PHE A 124 -4.09 -0.05 12.47
CA PHE A 124 -3.70 -0.71 11.22
C PHE A 124 -2.21 -1.06 11.18
N ILE A 125 -1.35 -0.26 11.80
CA ILE A 125 0.08 -0.57 11.94
C ILE A 125 0.23 -1.85 12.79
N PHE A 126 -0.42 -1.91 13.95
CA PHE A 126 -0.36 -3.09 14.81
C PHE A 126 -0.93 -4.34 14.12
N LEU A 127 -2.06 -4.19 13.42
CA LEU A 127 -2.69 -5.28 12.69
C LEU A 127 -1.79 -5.78 11.56
N SER A 128 -1.13 -4.89 10.82
CA SER A 128 -0.18 -5.26 9.76
C SER A 128 1.00 -6.07 10.32
N VAL A 129 1.59 -5.63 11.43
CA VAL A 129 2.69 -6.35 12.09
C VAL A 129 2.23 -7.72 12.59
N TRP A 130 1.04 -7.80 13.18
CA TRP A 130 0.48 -9.06 13.67
C TRP A 130 0.24 -10.06 12.53
N VAL A 131 -0.31 -9.61 11.40
CA VAL A 131 -0.52 -10.46 10.22
C VAL A 131 0.79 -10.95 9.66
N ASN A 132 1.79 -10.08 9.50
CA ASN A 132 3.10 -10.47 8.99
C ASN A 132 3.73 -11.56 9.87
N ARG A 133 3.66 -11.42 11.20
CA ARG A 133 4.10 -12.47 12.14
C ARG A 133 3.32 -13.77 11.98
N LYS A 134 2.00 -13.72 11.75
CA LYS A 134 1.20 -14.92 11.52
C LYS A 134 1.57 -15.62 10.22
N ILE A 135 1.88 -14.87 9.16
CA ILE A 135 2.32 -15.44 7.88
C ILE A 135 3.68 -16.13 8.04
N GLU A 136 4.65 -15.47 8.71
CA GLU A 136 5.98 -16.06 8.97
C GLU A 136 5.92 -17.37 9.78
N LEU A 137 4.97 -17.48 10.72
CA LEU A 137 4.75 -18.71 11.49
C LEU A 137 4.16 -19.85 10.66
N ILE A 138 3.43 -19.54 9.59
CA ILE A 138 2.83 -20.54 8.70
C ILE A 138 3.81 -20.96 7.62
N ASP A 139 4.55 -19.99 7.05
CA ASP A 139 5.52 -20.20 5.99
C ASP A 139 6.84 -19.49 6.34
N PRO A 140 7.85 -20.21 6.85
CA PRO A 140 9.17 -19.66 7.15
C PRO A 140 9.88 -19.09 5.90
N GLU A 141 9.51 -19.58 4.72
CA GLU A 141 10.04 -19.13 3.42
C GLU A 141 9.28 -17.90 2.88
N HIS A 142 8.34 -17.35 3.65
CA HIS A 142 7.68 -16.10 3.30
C HIS A 142 8.69 -14.95 3.24
N VAL A 143 8.56 -14.13 2.19
CA VAL A 143 9.41 -12.95 1.98
C VAL A 143 8.71 -11.74 2.58
N THR A 144 9.34 -11.18 3.60
CA THR A 144 8.78 -10.04 4.35
C THR A 144 9.01 -8.72 3.61
N ASN A 145 8.22 -7.71 3.93
CA ASN A 145 8.44 -6.34 3.43
C ASN A 145 9.83 -5.80 3.81
N HIS A 146 10.35 -6.20 4.97
CA HIS A 146 11.67 -5.79 5.41
C HIS A 146 12.76 -6.35 4.50
N GLU A 147 12.71 -7.66 4.21
CA GLU A 147 13.67 -8.35 3.34
C GLU A 147 13.64 -7.80 1.91
N LEU A 148 12.44 -7.54 1.39
CA LEU A 148 12.26 -6.94 0.08
C LEU A 148 12.87 -5.54 0.00
N ARG A 149 12.68 -4.71 1.04
CA ARG A 149 13.28 -3.38 1.13
C ARG A 149 14.80 -3.43 1.23
N THR A 150 15.35 -4.38 1.98
CA THR A 150 16.81 -4.57 2.04
C THR A 150 17.38 -5.02 0.70
N ALA A 151 16.70 -5.93 -0.02
CA ALA A 151 17.11 -6.36 -1.34
C ALA A 151 17.16 -5.19 -2.35
N HIS A 152 16.11 -4.35 -2.40
CA HIS A 152 16.11 -3.14 -3.23
C HIS A 152 17.26 -2.18 -2.89
N ARG A 153 17.57 -2.02 -1.59
CA ARG A 153 18.68 -1.16 -1.13
C ARG A 153 20.04 -1.72 -1.57
N ASP A 154 20.22 -3.03 -1.51
CA ASP A 154 21.49 -3.66 -1.87
C ASP A 154 21.69 -3.69 -3.40
N GLU A 155 20.63 -3.86 -4.18
CA GLU A 155 20.69 -3.67 -5.64
C GLU A 155 21.08 -2.24 -6.02
N ALA A 156 20.47 -1.22 -5.38
CA ALA A 156 20.80 0.17 -5.63
C ALA A 156 22.28 0.46 -5.32
N LYS A 157 22.83 -0.08 -4.22
CA LYS A 157 24.26 0.05 -3.89
C LYS A 157 25.16 -0.62 -4.92
N ARG A 158 24.75 -1.76 -5.50
CA ARG A 158 25.53 -2.47 -6.52
C ARG A 158 25.55 -1.72 -7.86
N GLN A 159 24.50 -0.96 -8.19
CA GLN A 159 24.45 -0.15 -9.41
C GLN A 159 25.25 1.16 -9.33
N LEU A 160 25.64 1.58 -8.11
CA LEU A 160 26.43 2.79 -7.86
C LEU A 160 27.95 2.52 -7.77
N LYS A 161 28.36 1.26 -7.83
CA LYS A 161 29.77 0.84 -7.91
C LYS A 161 30.13 0.51 -9.35
#